data_AF-A0A1H7ZUL1-F1
#
_entry.id   AF-A0A1H7ZUL1-F1
#
_cell.length_a   1.000
_cell.length_b   1.000
_cell.length_c   1.000
_cell.angle_alpha   90.00
_cell.angle_beta   90.00
_cell.angle_gamma   90.00
#
_symmetry.space_group_name_H-M   'P 1'
#
loop_
_entity.id
_entity.type
_entity.pdbx_description
1 polymer ?
#
loop_
_entity_poly.entity_id
_entity_poly.type
_entity_poly.pdbx_seq_one_letter_code
_entity_poly.pdbx_strand_id
1 'polypeptide(L)'
;MTSQPPPPNPSGTPHERGRVDERLALAVRDNAEWCERMCRAHGLPGAFGERVWTNPRRTPLYYPDAVTLSPQATAADVLGAIDTGSGASVKDSFALLDLPGFEVLFDAQWIHREAPEPGELPGRDDGELVWEAVADAGGLAEWERACFSGEVTGLFPPALLPEVTVLAGRAAGDVVCGAVLNPGEHAVGVSNVFAVPGHDLGAAWAGVLTQAAALFPGLPLVGYESDPAAAEKHGFRTIGPLRIWLRP
;
A
#
# COMPACT_ATOMS: atom_id res chain seq x y z
N MET A 1 -8.11 20.47 -55.99
CA MET A 1 -7.51 19.20 -55.53
C MET A 1 -7.14 19.37 -54.07
N THR A 2 -8.04 18.99 -53.17
CA THR A 2 -7.90 19.14 -51.72
C THR A 2 -7.76 17.74 -51.11
N SER A 3 -6.56 17.39 -50.65
CA SER A 3 -6.27 16.10 -50.02
C SER A 3 -6.86 16.05 -48.61
N GLN A 4 -7.75 15.10 -48.37
CA GLN A 4 -8.22 14.73 -47.03
C GLN A 4 -7.17 13.84 -46.33
N PRO A 5 -6.95 13.96 -45.01
CA PRO A 5 -6.09 13.03 -44.27
C PRO A 5 -6.79 11.66 -44.12
N PRO A 6 -6.02 10.57 -44.00
CA PRO A 6 -6.58 9.23 -43.85
C PRO A 6 -7.28 9.09 -42.48
N PRO A 7 -8.31 8.23 -42.37
CA PRO A 7 -8.96 7.95 -41.09
C PRO A 7 -7.99 7.24 -40.13
N PRO A 8 -8.13 7.44 -38.80
CA PRO A 8 -7.32 6.75 -37.82
C PRO A 8 -7.61 5.24 -37.84
N ASN A 9 -6.54 4.46 -37.70
CA ASN A 9 -6.53 3.01 -37.74
C ASN A 9 -7.19 2.42 -36.47
N PRO A 10 -8.32 1.69 -36.54
CA PRO A 10 -8.93 1.09 -35.36
C PRO A 10 -8.41 -0.34 -35.19
N SER A 11 -7.15 -0.48 -34.79
CA SER A 11 -6.56 -1.80 -34.51
C SER A 11 -6.13 -1.89 -33.06
N GLY A 12 -7.11 -1.95 -32.18
CA GLY A 12 -7.00 -2.60 -30.87
C GLY A 12 -8.09 -3.66 -30.81
N THR A 13 -7.69 -4.93 -30.67
CA THR A 13 -8.66 -6.04 -30.60
C THR A 13 -9.52 -5.90 -29.34
N PRO A 14 -10.78 -6.37 -29.33
CA PRO A 14 -11.65 -6.29 -28.14
C PRO A 14 -11.05 -6.93 -26.87
N HIS A 15 -10.04 -7.79 -27.02
CA HIS A 15 -9.40 -8.52 -25.93
C HIS A 15 -8.44 -7.66 -25.08
N GLU A 16 -7.95 -6.52 -25.59
CA GLU A 16 -7.00 -5.65 -24.88
C GLU A 16 -7.71 -4.63 -23.97
N ARG A 17 -9.01 -4.39 -24.17
CA ARG A 17 -9.80 -3.38 -23.42
C ARG A 17 -10.34 -3.86 -22.07
N GLY A 18 -9.96 -5.06 -21.60
CA GLY A 18 -10.50 -5.67 -20.38
C GLY A 18 -9.49 -6.40 -19.50
N ARG A 19 -8.20 -6.41 -19.84
CA ARG A 19 -7.16 -7.05 -19.02
C ARG A 19 -6.59 -5.99 -18.07
N VAL A 20 -6.85 -6.16 -16.78
CA VAL A 20 -6.20 -5.37 -15.73
C VAL A 20 -4.69 -5.57 -15.86
N ASP A 21 -3.92 -4.49 -15.77
CA ASP A 21 -2.46 -4.57 -15.67
C ASP A 21 -2.11 -5.53 -14.52
N GLU A 22 -1.35 -6.59 -14.81
CA GLU A 22 -1.02 -7.61 -13.80
C GLU A 22 -0.32 -7.00 -12.58
N ARG A 23 0.47 -5.94 -12.78
CA ARG A 23 1.13 -5.21 -11.68
C ARG A 23 0.12 -4.51 -10.79
N LEU A 24 -0.91 -3.91 -11.39
CA LEU A 24 -2.01 -3.30 -10.65
C LEU A 24 -2.79 -4.36 -9.86
N ALA A 25 -3.11 -5.50 -10.48
CA ALA A 25 -3.79 -6.60 -9.81
C ALA A 25 -2.98 -7.12 -8.61
N LEU A 26 -1.66 -7.25 -8.75
CA LEU A 26 -0.75 -7.62 -7.66
C LEU A 26 -0.78 -6.59 -6.51
N ALA A 27 -0.66 -5.30 -6.82
CA ALA A 27 -0.68 -4.24 -5.82
C ALA A 27 -2.01 -4.18 -5.04
N VAL A 28 -3.13 -4.31 -5.75
CA VAL A 28 -4.48 -4.35 -5.15
C VAL A 28 -4.63 -5.57 -4.24
N ARG A 29 -4.18 -6.74 -4.71
CA ARG A 29 -4.28 -7.99 -3.95
C ARG A 29 -3.44 -7.93 -2.68
N ASP A 30 -2.17 -7.52 -2.78
CA ASP A 30 -1.27 -7.37 -1.64
C ASP A 30 -1.86 -6.40 -0.60
N ASN A 31 -2.40 -5.26 -1.05
CA ASN A 31 -2.99 -4.29 -0.14
C ASN A 31 -4.24 -4.81 0.58
N ALA A 32 -5.09 -5.58 -0.11
CA ALA A 32 -6.25 -6.22 0.52
C ALA A 32 -5.83 -7.28 1.54
N GLU A 33 -4.77 -8.05 1.26
CA GLU A 33 -4.19 -9.00 2.22
C GLU A 33 -3.57 -8.29 3.42
N TRP A 34 -2.95 -7.14 3.22
CA TRP A 34 -2.48 -6.30 4.32
C TRP A 34 -3.63 -5.80 5.20
N CYS A 35 -4.72 -5.32 4.59
CA CYS A 35 -5.93 -4.93 5.32
C CYS A 35 -6.53 -6.11 6.11
N GLU A 36 -6.58 -7.31 5.52
CA GLU A 36 -7.03 -8.53 6.21
C GLU A 36 -6.14 -8.87 7.41
N ARG A 37 -4.80 -8.87 7.24
CA ARG A 37 -3.85 -9.17 8.34
C ARG A 37 -4.05 -8.21 9.51
N MET A 38 -4.18 -6.92 9.21
CA MET A 38 -4.45 -5.90 10.23
C MET A 38 -5.77 -6.14 10.94
N CYS A 39 -6.86 -6.35 10.20
CA CYS A 39 -8.16 -6.57 10.80
C CYS A 39 -8.18 -7.87 11.64
N ARG A 40 -7.54 -8.94 11.17
CA ARG A 40 -7.40 -10.21 11.90
C ARG A 40 -6.57 -10.06 13.17
N ALA A 41 -5.47 -9.30 13.14
CA ALA A 41 -4.66 -9.01 14.33
C ALA A 41 -5.46 -8.25 15.41
N HIS A 42 -6.50 -7.52 15.00
CA HIS A 42 -7.48 -6.86 15.87
C HIS A 42 -8.70 -7.73 16.23
N GLY A 43 -8.72 -9.01 15.85
CA GLY A 43 -9.82 -9.92 16.13
C GLY A 43 -11.08 -9.69 15.29
N LEU A 44 -10.93 -9.00 14.15
CA LEU A 44 -12.00 -8.63 13.22
C LEU A 44 -11.68 -9.15 11.81
N PRO A 45 -11.57 -10.47 11.56
CA PRO A 45 -11.25 -10.96 10.22
C PRO A 45 -12.31 -10.50 9.20
N GLY A 46 -11.86 -10.10 8.02
CA GLY A 46 -12.71 -9.77 6.89
C GLY A 46 -13.05 -11.00 6.05
N ALA A 47 -13.61 -10.75 4.87
CA ALA A 47 -13.98 -11.78 3.90
C ALA A 47 -13.56 -11.37 2.49
N PHE A 48 -12.80 -12.23 1.82
CA PHE A 48 -12.50 -12.11 0.40
C PHE A 48 -13.66 -12.66 -0.43
N GLY A 49 -14.21 -11.81 -1.31
CA GLY A 49 -15.04 -12.21 -2.43
C GLY A 49 -14.29 -12.11 -3.76
N GLU A 50 -15.00 -12.36 -4.86
CA GLU A 50 -14.43 -12.25 -6.22
C GLU A 50 -14.07 -10.80 -6.57
N ARG A 51 -14.91 -9.84 -6.18
CA ARG A 51 -14.78 -8.43 -6.59
C ARG A 51 -14.37 -7.48 -5.47
N VAL A 52 -14.58 -7.87 -4.22
CA VAL A 52 -14.36 -7.03 -3.05
C VAL A 52 -13.84 -7.89 -1.89
N TRP A 53 -12.91 -7.34 -1.12
CA TRP A 53 -12.67 -7.75 0.26
C TRP A 53 -13.47 -6.81 1.16
N THR A 54 -14.13 -7.35 2.20
CA THR A 54 -15.03 -6.57 3.07
C THR A 54 -14.94 -7.00 4.53
N ASN A 55 -15.26 -6.07 5.43
CA ASN A 55 -15.47 -6.31 6.85
C ASN A 55 -16.87 -5.77 7.25
N PRO A 56 -17.76 -6.61 7.81
CA PRO A 56 -19.09 -6.15 8.23
C PRO A 56 -19.05 -5.28 9.49
N ARG A 57 -17.89 -5.16 10.14
CA ARG A 57 -17.65 -4.31 11.31
C ARG A 57 -16.63 -3.24 10.98
N ARG A 58 -16.77 -2.08 11.61
CA ARG A 58 -15.82 -0.96 11.59
C ARG A 58 -14.39 -1.47 11.84
N THR A 59 -13.51 -1.24 10.87
CA THR A 59 -12.10 -1.65 10.90
C THR A 59 -11.21 -0.71 11.72
N PRO A 60 -9.96 -1.11 12.05
CA PRO A 60 -9.01 -0.25 12.73
C PRO A 60 -8.71 1.06 11.97
N LEU A 61 -8.24 2.08 12.69
CA LEU A 61 -7.89 3.38 12.13
C LEU A 61 -6.95 3.25 10.91
N TYR A 62 -7.24 3.99 9.84
CA TYR A 62 -6.55 3.97 8.54
C TYR A 62 -6.75 2.73 7.67
N TYR A 63 -7.49 1.71 8.13
CA TYR A 63 -7.85 0.55 7.32
C TYR A 63 -9.30 0.64 6.89
N PRO A 64 -9.62 0.39 5.60
CA PRO A 64 -10.99 0.53 5.10
C PRO A 64 -11.86 -0.67 5.50
N ASP A 65 -13.18 -0.51 5.50
CA ASP A 65 -14.11 -1.63 5.65
C ASP A 65 -14.19 -2.47 4.37
N ALA A 66 -13.83 -1.90 3.23
CA ALA A 66 -13.85 -2.59 1.95
C ALA A 66 -12.71 -2.15 1.05
N VAL A 67 -12.21 -3.11 0.26
CA VAL A 67 -11.24 -2.90 -0.80
C VAL A 67 -11.80 -3.52 -2.08
N THR A 68 -11.92 -2.75 -3.16
CA THR A 68 -12.29 -3.32 -4.46
C THR A 68 -11.12 -4.11 -5.04
N LEU A 69 -11.39 -5.31 -5.54
CA LEU A 69 -10.41 -6.24 -6.11
C LEU A 69 -10.52 -6.35 -7.63
N SER A 70 -11.61 -5.84 -8.19
CA SER A 70 -11.92 -5.89 -9.62
C SER A 70 -12.49 -4.54 -10.07
N PRO A 71 -12.16 -4.08 -11.29
CA PRO A 71 -12.77 -2.87 -11.87
C PRO A 71 -14.26 -3.07 -12.22
N GLN A 72 -14.77 -4.30 -12.12
CA GLN A 72 -16.18 -4.62 -12.26
C GLN A 72 -16.93 -4.63 -10.92
N ALA A 73 -16.27 -4.29 -9.81
CA ALA A 73 -16.93 -4.07 -8.53
C ALA A 73 -17.96 -2.92 -8.66
N THR A 74 -19.10 -3.07 -8.00
CA THR A 74 -20.18 -2.08 -7.99
C THR A 74 -20.39 -1.53 -6.59
N ALA A 75 -21.09 -0.39 -6.48
CA ALA A 75 -21.49 0.15 -5.18
C ALA A 75 -22.33 -0.87 -4.37
N ALA A 76 -23.13 -1.70 -5.03
CA ALA A 76 -23.93 -2.73 -4.35
C ALA A 76 -23.05 -3.84 -3.75
N ASP A 77 -21.99 -4.26 -4.44
CA ASP A 77 -21.03 -5.27 -3.93
C ASP A 77 -20.37 -4.78 -2.63
N VAL A 78 -20.09 -3.48 -2.54
CA VAL A 78 -19.45 -2.86 -1.37
C VAL A 78 -20.45 -2.58 -0.25
N LEU A 79 -21.47 -1.76 -0.54
CA LEU A 79 -22.39 -1.22 0.47
C LEU A 79 -23.32 -2.29 1.06
N GLY A 80 -23.52 -3.41 0.36
CA GLY A 80 -24.29 -4.54 0.88
C GLY A 80 -23.55 -5.39 1.92
N ALA A 81 -22.23 -5.21 2.06
CA ALA A 81 -21.36 -6.09 2.85
C ALA A 81 -20.64 -5.41 4.03
N ILE A 82 -20.78 -4.08 4.16
CA ILE A 82 -20.17 -3.30 5.25
C ILE A 82 -21.23 -2.59 6.11
N ASP A 83 -20.86 -2.21 7.33
CA ASP A 83 -21.62 -1.22 8.10
C ASP A 83 -21.45 0.17 7.47
N THR A 84 -22.53 0.71 6.91
CA THR A 84 -22.51 2.02 6.23
C THR A 84 -22.75 3.21 7.18
N GLY A 85 -22.66 3.03 8.49
CA GLY A 85 -22.70 4.12 9.47
C GLY A 85 -21.56 5.14 9.31
N SER A 86 -21.62 6.24 10.07
CA SER A 86 -20.55 7.26 10.12
C SER A 86 -19.20 6.60 10.46
N GLY A 87 -18.15 7.02 9.75
CA GLY A 87 -16.82 6.42 9.78
C GLY A 87 -16.58 5.32 8.75
N ALA A 88 -17.62 4.85 8.03
CA ALA A 88 -17.50 3.90 6.92
C ALA A 88 -16.47 4.35 5.90
N SER A 89 -15.54 3.48 5.54
CA SER A 89 -14.52 3.83 4.54
C SER A 89 -14.27 2.71 3.56
N VAL A 90 -14.01 3.10 2.31
CA VAL A 90 -13.84 2.19 1.19
C VAL A 90 -12.60 2.61 0.42
N LYS A 91 -11.72 1.65 0.18
CA LYS A 91 -10.66 1.78 -0.82
C LYS A 91 -11.19 1.31 -2.17
N ASP A 92 -11.52 2.26 -3.01
CA ASP A 92 -11.80 2.02 -4.41
C ASP A 92 -10.49 1.96 -5.19
N SER A 93 -9.95 0.76 -5.30
CA SER A 93 -8.68 0.42 -5.92
C SER A 93 -8.58 0.80 -7.40
N PHE A 94 -9.68 1.13 -8.06
CA PHE A 94 -9.70 1.48 -9.49
C PHE A 94 -10.21 2.90 -9.75
N ALA A 95 -10.65 3.61 -8.70
CA ALA A 95 -11.28 4.93 -8.79
C ALA A 95 -12.46 4.98 -9.79
N LEU A 96 -13.28 3.93 -9.83
CA LEU A 96 -14.41 3.77 -10.75
C LEU A 96 -15.78 3.85 -10.07
N LEU A 97 -15.83 3.80 -8.74
CA LEU A 97 -17.09 3.81 -8.00
C LEU A 97 -17.65 5.22 -7.83
N ASP A 98 -18.97 5.27 -7.70
CA ASP A 98 -19.72 6.37 -7.12
C ASP A 98 -20.51 5.80 -5.93
N LEU A 99 -20.24 6.29 -4.72
CA LEU A 99 -20.74 5.72 -3.47
C LEU A 99 -21.74 6.66 -2.79
N PRO A 100 -23.05 6.38 -2.85
CA PRO A 100 -24.07 7.24 -2.25
C PRO A 100 -23.87 7.45 -0.75
N GLY A 101 -23.82 8.73 -0.33
CA GLY A 101 -23.65 9.11 1.07
C GLY A 101 -22.20 9.03 1.59
N PHE A 102 -21.25 8.74 0.71
CA PHE A 102 -19.82 8.83 1.00
C PHE A 102 -19.23 10.04 0.27
N GLU A 103 -18.15 10.56 0.83
CA GLU A 103 -17.35 11.65 0.27
C GLU A 103 -15.95 11.13 -0.04
N VAL A 104 -15.30 11.75 -1.02
CA VAL A 104 -13.90 11.44 -1.32
C VAL A 104 -13.03 12.01 -0.22
N LEU A 105 -12.31 11.14 0.50
CA LEU A 105 -11.35 11.55 1.50
C LEU A 105 -10.05 12.03 0.82
N PHE A 106 -9.51 11.23 -0.11
CA PHE A 106 -8.42 11.61 -1.00
C PHE A 106 -8.27 10.63 -2.19
N ASP A 107 -7.55 11.09 -3.21
CA ASP A 107 -7.07 10.27 -4.33
C ASP A 107 -5.58 9.91 -4.13
N ALA A 108 -5.15 8.77 -4.68
CA ALA A 108 -3.78 8.30 -4.60
C ALA A 108 -3.38 7.50 -5.85
N GLN A 109 -2.12 7.07 -5.93
CA GLN A 109 -1.60 6.25 -7.02
C GLN A 109 -1.03 4.93 -6.50
N TRP A 110 -1.40 3.83 -7.14
CA TRP A 110 -0.67 2.57 -7.00
C TRP A 110 0.73 2.72 -7.58
N ILE A 111 1.70 2.13 -6.91
CA ILE A 111 3.10 2.14 -7.32
C ILE A 111 3.64 0.72 -7.44
N HIS A 112 4.52 0.51 -8.41
CA HIS A 112 5.23 -0.74 -8.65
C HIS A 112 6.70 -0.46 -8.91
N ARG A 113 7.57 -1.30 -8.36
CA ARG A 113 8.99 -1.35 -8.69
C ARG A 113 9.35 -2.79 -9.02
N GLU A 114 10.06 -2.99 -10.12
CA GLU A 114 10.66 -4.29 -10.43
C GLU A 114 11.56 -4.75 -9.28
N ALA A 115 11.77 -6.07 -9.19
CA ALA A 115 12.68 -6.64 -8.20
C ALA A 115 14.05 -5.94 -8.29
N PRO A 116 14.66 -5.55 -7.16
CA PRO A 116 16.01 -5.01 -7.17
C PRO A 116 16.98 -6.05 -7.76
N GLU A 117 17.70 -5.72 -8.83
CA GLU A 117 18.76 -6.60 -9.32
C GLU A 117 19.91 -6.66 -8.29
N PRO A 118 20.56 -7.83 -8.10
CA PRO A 118 21.69 -7.94 -7.20
C PRO A 118 22.79 -6.92 -7.53
N GLY A 119 23.05 -5.97 -6.62
CA GLY A 119 24.09 -4.95 -6.77
C GLY A 119 23.65 -3.61 -7.37
N GLU A 120 22.37 -3.41 -7.72
CA GLU A 120 21.86 -2.11 -8.21
C GLU A 120 21.65 -1.07 -7.12
N LEU A 121 21.54 -1.49 -5.86
CA LEU A 121 21.24 -0.57 -4.78
C LEU A 121 22.52 0.19 -4.38
N PRO A 122 22.53 1.53 -4.49
CA PRO A 122 23.67 2.29 -4.03
C PRO A 122 23.78 2.11 -2.52
N GLY A 123 24.83 1.39 -2.10
CA GLY A 123 25.24 1.33 -0.71
C GLY A 123 25.69 2.72 -0.27
N ARG A 124 24.75 3.54 0.21
CA ARG A 124 25.08 4.64 1.10
C ARG A 124 25.09 4.08 2.50
N ASP A 125 26.25 3.56 2.86
CA ASP A 125 26.63 3.42 4.26
C ASP A 125 27.08 4.81 4.71
N ASP A 126 26.13 5.63 5.17
CA ASP A 126 26.42 6.90 5.83
C ASP A 126 26.88 6.70 7.29
N GLY A 127 26.95 5.45 7.75
CA GLY A 127 27.50 5.06 9.05
C GLY A 127 26.67 5.54 10.25
N GLU A 128 25.54 6.20 10.02
CA GLU A 128 24.74 6.82 11.08
C GLU A 128 23.40 6.11 11.31
N LEU A 129 22.88 5.41 10.29
CA LEU A 129 21.61 4.72 10.34
C LEU A 129 21.77 3.19 10.39
N VAL A 130 21.32 2.57 11.48
CA VAL A 130 21.30 1.11 11.64
C VAL A 130 19.90 0.59 11.36
N TRP A 131 19.77 -0.29 10.37
CA TRP A 131 18.49 -0.93 10.03
C TRP A 131 18.33 -2.27 10.72
N GLU A 132 17.14 -2.51 11.26
CA GLU A 132 16.75 -3.79 11.84
C GLU A 132 15.28 -4.13 11.55
N ALA A 133 14.98 -5.43 11.58
CA ALA A 133 13.61 -5.91 11.68
C ALA A 133 13.18 -5.87 13.16
N VAL A 134 12.06 -5.22 13.45
CA VAL A 134 11.48 -5.19 14.79
C VAL A 134 11.05 -6.61 15.18
N ALA A 135 11.54 -7.10 16.32
CA ALA A 135 11.37 -8.49 16.72
C ALA A 135 10.40 -8.70 17.90
N ASP A 136 10.01 -7.64 18.61
CA ASP A 136 9.17 -7.74 19.80
C ASP A 136 8.17 -6.59 19.96
N ALA A 137 7.28 -6.74 20.93
CA ALA A 137 6.22 -5.78 21.23
C ALA A 137 6.75 -4.41 21.68
N GLY A 138 7.92 -4.36 22.34
CA GLY A 138 8.53 -3.13 22.80
C GLY A 138 9.06 -2.31 21.64
N GLY A 139 9.83 -2.95 20.75
CA GLY A 139 10.31 -2.34 19.52
C GLY A 139 9.17 -1.91 18.60
N LEU A 140 8.07 -2.68 18.54
CA LEU A 140 6.90 -2.31 17.72
C LEU A 140 6.21 -1.05 18.27
N ALA A 141 6.07 -0.95 19.59
CA ALA A 141 5.52 0.25 20.21
C ALA A 141 6.41 1.48 20.05
N GLU A 142 7.74 1.33 20.06
CA GLU A 142 8.68 2.40 19.73
C GLU A 142 8.53 2.87 18.27
N TRP A 143 8.51 1.90 17.35
CA TRP A 143 8.35 2.16 15.92
C TRP A 143 7.04 2.89 15.61
N GLU A 144 5.93 2.45 16.20
CA GLU A 144 4.62 3.04 15.99
C GLU A 144 4.57 4.49 16.51
N ARG A 145 5.14 4.75 17.69
CA ARG A 145 5.26 6.12 18.22
C ARG A 145 6.06 7.02 17.27
N ALA A 146 7.15 6.53 16.69
CA ALA A 146 7.92 7.30 15.72
C ALA A 146 7.13 7.54 14.42
N CYS A 147 6.47 6.50 13.89
CA CYS A 147 5.69 6.56 12.65
C CYS A 147 4.54 7.59 12.72
N PHE A 148 3.87 7.70 13.87
CA PHE A 148 2.69 8.56 14.04
C PHE A 148 2.92 9.75 14.95
N SER A 149 4.18 10.13 15.22
CA SER A 149 4.52 11.22 16.14
C SER A 149 3.86 11.11 17.53
N GLY A 150 3.60 9.88 17.98
CA GLY A 150 2.93 9.58 19.24
C GLY A 150 1.41 9.78 19.26
N GLU A 151 0.78 10.23 18.17
CA GLU A 151 -0.67 10.50 18.11
C GLU A 151 -1.50 9.21 18.02
N VAL A 152 -0.93 8.16 17.44
CA VAL A 152 -1.56 6.85 17.29
C VAL A 152 -0.74 5.82 18.06
N THR A 153 -1.42 5.03 18.89
CA THR A 153 -0.82 3.93 19.65
C THR A 153 -1.75 2.72 19.66
N GLY A 154 -1.17 1.52 19.69
CA GLY A 154 -1.91 0.25 19.71
C GLY A 154 -2.59 -0.11 18.39
N LEU A 155 -2.27 0.58 17.28
CA LEU A 155 -2.76 0.25 15.95
C LEU A 155 -2.08 -1.01 15.40
N PHE A 156 -0.81 -1.26 15.73
CA PHE A 156 -0.04 -2.43 15.30
C PHE A 156 0.11 -3.44 16.44
N PRO A 157 -0.71 -4.50 16.51
CA PRO A 157 -0.57 -5.52 17.54
C PRO A 157 0.68 -6.38 17.31
N PRO A 158 1.38 -6.86 18.37
CA PRO A 158 2.54 -7.73 18.24
C PRO A 158 2.29 -9.03 17.46
N ALA A 159 1.02 -9.44 17.34
CA ALA A 159 0.61 -10.60 16.55
C ALA A 159 0.94 -10.47 15.04
N LEU A 160 1.28 -9.27 14.56
CA LEU A 160 1.70 -9.03 13.18
C LEU A 160 3.15 -9.44 12.90
N LEU A 161 4.04 -9.41 13.91
CA LEU A 161 5.48 -9.61 13.73
C LEU A 161 5.88 -10.96 13.09
N PRO A 162 5.13 -12.07 13.25
CA PRO A 162 5.40 -13.30 12.53
C PRO A 162 4.98 -13.28 11.05
N GLU A 163 4.19 -12.31 10.62
CA GLU A 163 3.54 -12.28 9.29
C GLU A 163 4.10 -11.20 8.36
N VAL A 164 4.63 -10.12 8.92
CA VAL A 164 5.19 -8.99 8.19
C VAL A 164 6.53 -8.58 8.78
N THR A 165 7.34 -7.89 7.98
CA THR A 165 8.59 -7.31 8.46
C THR A 165 8.38 -5.83 8.71
N VAL A 166 8.40 -5.43 9.99
CA VAL A 166 8.45 -4.00 10.37
C VAL A 166 9.91 -3.58 10.43
N LEU A 167 10.31 -2.66 9.56
CA LEU A 167 11.67 -2.15 9.47
C LEU A 167 11.81 -0.86 10.29
N ALA A 168 12.83 -0.82 11.15
CA ALA A 168 13.24 0.36 11.89
C ALA A 168 14.64 0.78 11.46
N GLY A 169 14.77 2.02 10.98
CA GLY A 169 16.05 2.70 10.83
C GLY A 169 16.31 3.51 12.09
N ARG A 170 17.41 3.22 12.79
CA ARG A 170 17.79 3.87 14.04
C ARG A 170 19.01 4.75 13.89
N ALA A 171 18.95 5.94 14.50
CA ALA A 171 20.10 6.82 14.69
C ALA A 171 20.25 7.09 16.19
N ALA A 172 21.46 6.92 16.73
CA ALA A 172 21.75 7.05 18.16
C ALA A 172 20.84 6.23 19.11
N GLY A 173 20.25 5.13 18.61
CA GLY A 173 19.35 4.25 19.36
C GLY A 173 17.86 4.54 19.18
N ASP A 174 17.49 5.71 18.67
CA ASP A 174 16.10 6.10 18.43
C ASP A 174 15.62 5.69 17.04
N VAL A 175 14.35 5.29 16.90
CA VAL A 175 13.73 5.05 15.59
C VAL A 175 13.48 6.39 14.91
N VAL A 176 14.14 6.61 13.77
CA VAL A 176 14.07 7.87 13.02
C VAL A 176 13.42 7.72 11.65
N CYS A 177 13.32 6.49 11.15
CA CYS A 177 12.60 6.16 9.93
C CYS A 177 12.17 4.69 9.95
N GLY A 178 11.30 4.30 9.03
CA GLY A 178 10.84 2.92 8.97
C GLY A 178 9.86 2.66 7.85
N ALA A 179 9.44 1.40 7.74
CA ALA A 179 8.40 0.93 6.84
C ALA A 179 7.84 -0.40 7.32
N VAL A 180 6.74 -0.85 6.70
CA VAL A 180 6.24 -2.21 6.80
C VAL A 180 6.41 -2.88 5.45
N LEU A 181 7.01 -4.07 5.47
CA LEU A 181 7.07 -4.98 4.33
C LEU A 181 6.09 -6.13 4.53
N ASN A 182 5.12 -6.23 3.64
CA ASN A 182 4.06 -7.23 3.65
C ASN A 182 4.38 -8.31 2.60
N PRO A 183 4.89 -9.50 2.98
CA PRO A 183 5.19 -10.53 2.01
C PRO A 183 3.91 -11.16 1.44
N GLY A 184 3.76 -11.06 0.12
CA GLY A 184 2.76 -11.79 -0.67
C GLY A 184 3.39 -12.92 -1.48
N GLU A 185 2.57 -13.65 -2.23
CA GLU A 185 3.03 -14.79 -3.05
C GLU A 185 3.91 -14.34 -4.24
N HIS A 186 3.64 -13.16 -4.79
CA HIS A 186 4.23 -12.70 -6.05
C HIS A 186 4.82 -11.28 -5.99
N ALA A 187 4.63 -10.58 -4.87
CA ALA A 187 5.15 -9.24 -4.64
C ALA A 187 5.29 -9.00 -3.14
N VAL A 188 6.01 -7.95 -2.77
CA VAL A 188 6.08 -7.46 -1.39
C VAL A 188 5.44 -6.08 -1.33
N GLY A 189 4.40 -5.95 -0.52
CA GLY A 189 3.83 -4.65 -0.16
C GLY A 189 4.80 -3.81 0.63
N VAL A 190 4.94 -2.54 0.26
CA VAL A 190 5.64 -1.51 1.02
C VAL A 190 4.60 -0.51 1.48
N SER A 191 4.48 -0.33 2.79
CA SER A 191 3.58 0.66 3.38
C SER A 191 4.25 1.38 4.55
N ASN A 192 3.63 2.47 5.00
CA ASN A 192 4.06 3.22 6.18
C ASN A 192 5.54 3.65 6.10
N VAL A 193 6.03 4.05 4.91
CA VAL A 193 7.37 4.61 4.79
C VAL A 193 7.39 5.99 5.42
N PHE A 194 8.25 6.20 6.41
CA PHE A 194 8.35 7.49 7.09
C PHE A 194 9.78 7.87 7.43
N ALA A 195 10.00 9.16 7.66
CA ALA A 195 11.15 9.72 8.34
C ALA A 195 10.65 10.78 9.33
N VAL A 196 11.16 10.78 10.56
CA VAL A 196 10.79 11.78 11.58
C VAL A 196 11.34 13.16 11.19
N PRO A 197 10.78 14.27 11.73
CA PRO A 197 11.24 15.61 11.40
C PRO A 197 12.75 15.78 11.57
N GLY A 198 13.42 16.33 10.55
CA GLY A 198 14.87 16.50 10.53
C GLY A 198 15.64 15.37 9.84
N HIS A 199 14.98 14.26 9.48
CA HIS A 199 15.57 13.16 8.71
C HIS A 199 15.08 13.15 7.25
N ASP A 200 15.90 12.62 6.34
CA ASP A 200 15.60 12.57 4.91
C ASP A 200 14.72 11.36 4.56
N LEU A 201 13.53 11.62 4.00
CA LEU A 201 12.64 10.57 3.49
C LEU A 201 13.27 9.82 2.32
N GLY A 202 14.16 10.44 1.55
CA GLY A 202 14.91 9.75 0.49
C GLY A 202 15.83 8.67 1.05
N ALA A 203 16.60 8.99 2.10
CA ALA A 203 17.41 8.02 2.82
C ALA A 203 16.57 6.87 3.40
N ALA A 204 15.37 7.16 3.92
CA ALA A 204 14.43 6.12 4.37
C ALA A 204 14.04 5.17 3.23
N TRP A 205 13.61 5.69 2.07
CA TRP A 205 13.31 4.87 0.89
C TRP A 205 14.49 4.03 0.42
N ALA A 206 15.70 4.60 0.36
CA ALA A 206 16.90 3.87 -0.04
C ALA A 206 17.21 2.69 0.92
N GLY A 207 17.05 2.91 2.23
CA GLY A 207 17.21 1.88 3.24
C GLY A 207 16.16 0.78 3.13
N VAL A 208 14.88 1.15 3.00
CA VAL A 208 13.77 0.20 2.80
C VAL A 208 14.00 -0.68 1.57
N LEU A 209 14.43 -0.09 0.45
CA LEU A 209 14.76 -0.85 -0.75
C LEU A 209 15.92 -1.82 -0.54
N THR A 210 16.94 -1.40 0.21
CA THR A 210 18.09 -2.25 0.54
C THR A 210 17.66 -3.45 1.39
N GLN A 211 16.84 -3.23 2.41
CA GLN A 211 16.31 -4.30 3.25
C GLN A 211 15.37 -5.22 2.47
N ALA A 212 14.47 -4.67 1.64
CA ALA A 212 13.55 -5.46 0.83
C ALA A 212 14.29 -6.37 -0.16
N ALA A 213 15.36 -5.87 -0.81
CA ALA A 213 16.19 -6.67 -1.71
C ALA A 213 16.87 -7.85 -1.00
N ALA A 214 17.34 -7.63 0.23
CA ALA A 214 18.03 -8.65 1.01
C ALA A 214 17.06 -9.72 1.54
N LEU A 215 15.88 -9.31 2.00
CA LEU A 215 14.89 -10.19 2.63
C LEU A 215 14.05 -10.95 1.60
N PHE A 216 13.77 -10.33 0.46
CA PHE A 216 12.83 -10.82 -0.56
C PHE A 216 13.45 -10.76 -1.96
N PRO A 217 14.57 -11.47 -2.20
CA PRO A 217 15.28 -11.39 -3.47
C PRO A 217 14.39 -11.88 -4.64
N GLY A 218 14.38 -11.10 -5.72
CA GLY A 218 13.64 -11.43 -6.94
C GLY A 218 12.15 -11.12 -6.92
N LEU A 219 11.60 -10.59 -5.82
CA LEU A 219 10.21 -10.15 -5.76
C LEU A 219 10.07 -8.65 -6.08
N PRO A 220 9.12 -8.24 -6.94
CA PRO A 220 8.80 -6.84 -7.14
C PRO A 220 8.16 -6.23 -5.88
N LEU A 221 8.25 -4.90 -5.78
CA LEU A 221 7.66 -4.13 -4.70
C LEU A 221 6.41 -3.40 -5.18
N VAL A 222 5.38 -3.40 -4.35
CA VAL A 222 4.09 -2.75 -4.64
C VAL A 222 3.63 -1.91 -3.45
N GLY A 223 2.79 -0.92 -3.70
CA GLY A 223 2.23 -0.06 -2.65
C GLY A 223 1.32 0.99 -3.26
N TYR A 224 0.96 2.00 -2.47
CA TYR A 224 0.33 3.20 -3.00
C TYR A 224 0.77 4.44 -2.22
N GLU A 225 0.74 5.59 -2.87
CA GLU A 225 1.09 6.87 -2.27
C GLU A 225 0.09 7.93 -2.70
N SER A 226 -0.30 8.82 -1.77
CA SER A 226 -1.04 10.04 -2.12
C SER A 226 -0.16 11.03 -2.88
N ASP A 227 1.15 11.03 -2.58
CA ASP A 227 2.19 11.73 -3.34
C ASP A 227 3.33 10.76 -3.69
N PRO A 228 3.38 10.22 -4.93
CA PRO A 228 4.36 9.22 -5.31
C PRO A 228 5.75 9.79 -5.57
N ALA A 229 5.98 11.11 -5.50
CA ALA A 229 7.22 11.74 -5.94
C ALA A 229 8.48 11.22 -5.23
N ALA A 230 8.37 10.84 -3.95
CA ALA A 230 9.49 10.24 -3.21
C ALA A 230 9.78 8.82 -3.69
N ALA A 231 8.75 7.99 -3.86
CA ALA A 231 8.89 6.62 -4.36
C ALA A 231 9.41 6.59 -5.81
N GLU A 232 8.95 7.50 -6.67
CA GLU A 232 9.38 7.59 -8.07
C GLU A 232 10.87 7.88 -8.23
N LYS A 233 11.43 8.75 -7.36
CA LYS A 233 12.89 8.99 -7.29
C LYS A 233 13.69 7.73 -6.97
N HIS A 234 13.05 6.72 -6.39
CA HIS A 234 13.65 5.44 -6.02
C HIS A 234 13.25 4.29 -6.96
N GLY A 235 12.75 4.62 -8.15
CA GLY A 235 12.53 3.66 -9.24
C GLY A 235 11.13 3.04 -9.26
N PHE A 236 10.23 3.45 -8.36
CA PHE A 236 8.81 3.10 -8.51
C PHE A 236 8.20 3.81 -9.71
N ARG A 237 7.21 3.18 -10.31
CA ARG A 237 6.35 3.76 -11.35
C ARG A 237 4.91 3.71 -10.88
N THR A 238 4.14 4.74 -11.21
CA THR A 238 2.68 4.71 -11.03
C THR A 238 2.04 3.73 -12.02
N ILE A 239 1.10 2.92 -11.53
CA ILE A 239 0.44 1.85 -12.31
C ILE A 239 -1.09 1.95 -12.34
N GLY A 240 -1.66 2.95 -11.68
CA GLY A 240 -3.10 3.25 -11.73
C GLY A 240 -3.58 4.11 -10.56
N PRO A 241 -4.66 4.88 -10.74
CA PRO A 241 -5.24 5.65 -9.66
C PRO A 241 -6.04 4.75 -8.69
N LEU A 242 -6.17 5.22 -7.45
CA LEU A 242 -7.17 4.75 -6.50
C LEU A 242 -7.81 5.92 -5.77
N ARG A 243 -8.92 5.64 -5.09
CA ARG A 243 -9.69 6.60 -4.32
C ARG A 243 -10.07 6.04 -2.96
N ILE A 244 -9.95 6.87 -1.91
CA ILE A 244 -10.45 6.56 -0.58
C ILE A 244 -11.74 7.34 -0.34
N TRP A 245 -12.78 6.62 0.03
CA TRP A 245 -14.09 7.16 0.38
C TRP A 245 -14.29 7.10 1.90
N LEU A 246 -14.99 8.09 2.45
CA LEU A 246 -15.38 8.15 3.86
C LEU A 246 -16.85 8.55 3.97
N ARG A 247 -17.58 7.90 4.88
CA ARG A 247 -18.91 8.30 5.33
C ARG A 247 -18.74 9.26 6.51
N PRO A 248 -19.13 10.54 6.38
CA PRO A 248 -19.06 11.49 7.48
C PRO A 248 -19.97 11.10 8.66
#